data_AF-A0A158BUD3-F1
#
_entry.id   AF-A0A158BUD3-F1
#
_cell.length_a   1.000
_cell.length_b   1.000
_cell.length_c   1.000
_cell.angle_alpha   90.00
_cell.angle_beta   90.00
_cell.angle_gamma   90.00
#
_symmetry.space_group_name_H-M   'P 1'
#
loop_
_entity.id
_entity.type
_entity.pdbx_description
1 polymer ?
#
loop_
_entity_poly.entity_id
_entity_poly.type
_entity_poly.pdbx_seq_one_letter_code
_entity_poly.pdbx_strand_id
1 'polypeptide(L)'
;MTTKPSERIVVFVTPAQKLAISNTADSLGISVSELMRRAVLNFNATSEQIKVAGIVDRLRPPKTPDPLNAALKSVAAKAAAREAREAAASATKRAAQARAVPQAHPGPAASEDEIEHDTDQGDDASLTDDTHSER
;
A
#
# COMPACT_ATOMS: atom_id res chain seq x y z
N MET A 1 -30.06 -34.97 39.44
CA MET A 1 -29.55 -33.79 38.73
C MET A 1 -28.35 -34.23 37.90
N THR A 2 -28.46 -34.23 36.57
CA THR A 2 -27.37 -34.68 35.68
C THR A 2 -26.45 -33.50 35.40
N THR A 3 -25.23 -33.52 35.95
CA THR A 3 -24.18 -32.56 35.60
C THR A 3 -23.69 -32.86 34.19
N LYS A 4 -23.64 -31.84 33.33
CA LYS A 4 -23.13 -31.96 31.96
C LYS A 4 -21.66 -32.44 32.02
N PRO A 5 -21.27 -33.51 31.29
CA PRO A 5 -19.88 -33.93 31.25
C PRO A 5 -19.02 -32.78 30.70
N SER A 6 -17.89 -32.52 31.36
CA SER A 6 -16.97 -31.42 31.01
C SER A 6 -15.66 -32.00 30.48
N GLU A 7 -15.26 -31.59 29.27
CA GLU A 7 -13.97 -31.91 28.68
C GLU A 7 -12.86 -31.02 29.28
N ARG A 8 -11.64 -31.56 29.38
CA ARG A 8 -10.49 -30.85 29.96
C ARG A 8 -9.44 -30.64 28.88
N ILE A 9 -9.10 -29.38 28.63
CA ILE A 9 -8.04 -28.99 27.71
C ILE A 9 -6.81 -28.51 28.48
N VAL A 10 -5.62 -28.82 27.97
CA VAL A 10 -4.35 -28.29 28.49
C VAL A 10 -4.02 -27.02 27.74
N VAL A 11 -3.84 -25.92 28.46
CA VAL A 11 -3.47 -24.63 27.88
C VAL A 11 -2.06 -24.28 28.33
N PHE A 12 -1.16 -24.12 27.37
CA PHE A 12 0.20 -23.67 27.64
C PHE A 12 0.21 -22.14 27.74
N VAL A 13 0.75 -21.64 28.84
CA VAL A 13 0.92 -20.22 29.09
C VAL A 13 2.34 -19.95 29.51
N THR A 14 2.83 -18.74 29.25
CA THR A 14 4.14 -18.31 29.75
C THR A 14 4.07 -18.09 31.27
N PRO A 15 5.21 -18.11 31.98
CA PRO A 15 5.24 -17.79 33.42
C PRO A 15 4.62 -16.41 33.73
N ALA A 16 4.89 -15.42 32.87
CA ALA A 16 4.31 -14.08 32.99
C ALA A 16 2.79 -14.08 32.82
N GLN A 17 2.27 -14.84 31.84
CA GLN A 17 0.82 -15.00 31.66
C GLN A 17 0.17 -15.71 32.86
N LYS A 18 0.81 -16.77 33.38
CA LYS A 18 0.31 -17.46 34.57
C LYS A 18 0.19 -16.52 35.77
N LEU A 19 1.20 -15.67 36.01
CA LEU A 19 1.19 -14.67 37.07
C LEU A 19 0.08 -13.62 36.85
N ALA A 20 -0.07 -13.12 35.62
CA ALA A 20 -1.12 -12.16 35.29
C ALA A 20 -2.53 -12.73 35.51
N ILE A 21 -2.75 -14.00 35.12
CA ILE A 21 -4.02 -14.70 35.32
C ILE A 21 -4.32 -14.86 36.82
N SER A 22 -3.34 -15.31 37.60
CA SER A 22 -3.49 -15.46 39.05
C SER A 22 -3.84 -14.13 39.72
N ASN A 23 -3.08 -13.06 39.45
CA ASN A 23 -3.34 -11.74 40.03
C ASN A 23 -4.73 -11.20 39.66
N THR A 24 -5.17 -11.44 38.41
CA THR A 24 -6.51 -11.04 37.97
C THR A 24 -7.59 -11.79 38.74
N ALA A 25 -7.44 -13.11 38.91
CA ALA A 25 -8.38 -13.92 39.67
C ALA A 25 -8.44 -13.49 41.15
N ASP A 26 -7.28 -13.27 41.77
CA ASP A 26 -7.16 -12.80 43.16
C ASP A 26 -7.81 -11.42 43.35
N SER A 27 -7.59 -10.50 42.41
CA SER A 27 -8.19 -9.15 42.46
C SER A 27 -9.73 -9.18 42.38
N LEU A 28 -10.28 -10.19 41.71
CA LEU A 28 -11.72 -10.41 41.57
C LEU A 28 -12.28 -11.33 42.67
N GLY A 29 -11.43 -11.90 43.53
CA GLY A 29 -11.83 -12.84 44.58
C GLY A 29 -12.43 -14.15 44.07
N ILE A 30 -12.11 -14.56 42.84
CA ILE A 30 -12.63 -15.78 42.20
C ILE A 30 -11.51 -16.77 41.90
N SER A 31 -11.85 -18.03 41.67
CA SER A 31 -10.86 -19.01 41.23
C SER A 31 -10.42 -18.77 39.79
N VAL A 32 -9.19 -19.17 39.46
CA VAL A 32 -8.67 -19.12 38.09
C VAL A 32 -9.57 -19.90 37.12
N SER A 33 -10.12 -21.06 37.53
CA SER A 33 -11.03 -21.84 36.69
C SER A 33 -12.31 -21.09 36.35
N GLU A 34 -12.84 -20.31 37.30
CA GLU A 34 -14.02 -19.48 37.08
C GLU A 34 -13.71 -18.25 36.22
N LEU A 35 -12.56 -17.61 36.44
CA LEU A 35 -12.07 -16.55 35.55
C LEU A 35 -11.97 -17.05 34.10
N MET A 36 -11.35 -18.21 33.88
CA MET A 36 -11.22 -18.82 32.56
C MET A 36 -12.57 -19.18 31.96
N ARG A 37 -13.50 -19.73 32.75
CA ARG A 37 -14.86 -20.02 32.27
C ARG A 37 -15.55 -18.76 31.77
N ARG A 38 -15.52 -17.67 32.55
CA ARG A 38 -16.13 -16.39 32.17
C ARG A 38 -15.45 -15.78 30.95
N ALA A 39 -14.12 -15.83 30.90
CA ALA A 39 -13.36 -15.33 29.77
C ALA A 39 -13.76 -16.05 28.48
N VAL A 40 -13.86 -17.39 28.51
CA VAL A 40 -14.27 -18.19 27.35
C VAL A 40 -15.71 -17.89 26.93
N LEU A 41 -16.65 -17.77 27.88
CA LEU A 41 -18.04 -17.47 27.56
C LEU A 41 -18.25 -16.06 27.00
N ASN A 42 -17.44 -15.10 27.47
CA ASN A 42 -17.53 -13.71 27.04
C ASN A 42 -16.60 -13.40 25.85
N PHE A 43 -15.78 -14.35 25.42
CA PHE A 43 -14.86 -14.14 24.31
C PHE A 43 -15.64 -14.17 22.99
N ASN A 44 -15.59 -13.04 22.29
CA ASN A 44 -16.10 -12.93 20.93
C ASN A 44 -14.93 -12.57 20.00
N ALA A 45 -14.52 -13.54 19.17
CA ALA A 45 -13.35 -13.41 18.31
C ALA A 45 -13.38 -12.15 17.44
N THR A 46 -14.52 -11.83 16.83
CA THR A 46 -14.66 -10.66 15.97
C THR A 46 -14.55 -9.35 16.75
N SER A 47 -15.14 -9.29 17.94
CA SER A 47 -15.07 -8.08 18.78
C SER A 47 -13.65 -7.82 19.28
N GLU A 48 -12.93 -8.88 19.68
CA GLU A 48 -11.53 -8.75 20.11
C GLU A 48 -10.61 -8.41 18.94
N GLN A 49 -10.85 -8.94 17.74
CA GLN A 49 -10.12 -8.55 16.53
C GLN A 49 -10.30 -7.06 16.21
N ILE A 50 -11.53 -6.52 16.32
CA ILE A 50 -11.78 -5.09 16.09
C ILE A 50 -11.02 -4.23 17.10
N LYS A 51 -11.00 -4.63 18.39
CA LYS A 51 -10.24 -3.92 19.42
C LYS A 51 -8.73 -3.94 19.13
N VAL A 52 -8.21 -5.11 18.77
CA VAL A 52 -6.78 -5.26 18.42
C VAL A 52 -6.45 -4.43 17.18
N ALA A 53 -7.28 -4.47 16.13
CA ALA A 53 -7.11 -3.66 14.94
C ALA A 53 -7.09 -2.16 15.29
N GLY A 54 -7.99 -1.70 16.18
CA GLY A 54 -8.00 -0.31 16.64
C GLY A 54 -6.80 0.08 17.52
N ILE A 55 -6.18 -0.87 18.23
CA ILE A 55 -4.91 -0.62 18.94
C ILE A 55 -3.76 -0.54 17.93
N VAL A 56 -3.68 -1.49 16.99
CA VAL A 56 -2.68 -1.50 15.93
C VAL A 56 -2.75 -0.22 15.10
N ASP A 57 -3.95 0.26 14.79
CA ASP A 57 -4.16 1.50 14.05
C ASP A 57 -3.65 2.72 14.84
N ARG A 58 -3.94 2.80 16.15
CA ARG A 58 -3.46 3.89 17.01
C ARG A 58 -1.95 3.86 17.26
N LEU A 59 -1.36 2.67 17.33
CA LEU A 59 0.08 2.50 17.53
C LEU A 59 0.86 2.59 16.22
N ARG A 60 0.20 2.40 15.07
CA ARG A 60 0.81 2.64 13.78
C ARG A 60 1.03 4.16 13.66
N PRO A 61 2.28 4.62 13.56
CA PRO A 61 2.54 6.03 13.37
C PRO A 61 1.82 6.50 12.10
N PRO A 62 1.19 7.69 12.12
CA PRO A 62 0.57 8.23 10.93
C PRO A 62 1.62 8.23 9.83
N LYS A 63 1.25 7.71 8.65
CA LYS A 63 2.09 7.76 7.45
C LYS A 63 2.11 9.19 6.91
N THR A 64 2.54 10.14 7.72
CA THR A 64 2.95 11.46 7.25
C THR A 64 3.99 11.21 6.16
N PRO A 65 3.85 11.82 4.98
CA PRO A 65 4.87 11.72 3.96
C PRO A 65 6.18 12.18 4.59
N ASP A 66 7.18 11.29 4.59
CA ASP A 66 8.50 11.59 5.12
C ASP A 66 8.93 12.97 4.60
N PRO A 67 9.22 13.94 5.50
CA PRO A 67 9.56 15.30 5.09
C PRO A 67 10.72 15.32 4.09
N LEU A 68 11.64 14.35 4.18
CA LEU A 68 12.70 14.18 3.19
C LEU A 68 12.13 13.77 1.82
N ASN A 69 11.24 12.78 1.78
CA ASN A 69 10.58 12.35 0.54
C ASN A 69 9.76 13.49 -0.09
N ALA A 70 9.05 14.28 0.71
CA ALA A 70 8.32 15.45 0.22
C ALA A 70 9.27 16.52 -0.34
N ALA A 71 10.39 16.78 0.34
CA ALA A 71 11.42 17.70 -0.13
C ALA A 71 12.07 17.21 -1.43
N LEU A 72 12.42 15.93 -1.51
CA LEU A 72 13.00 15.32 -2.71
C LEU A 72 12.05 15.41 -3.91
N LYS A 73 10.75 15.14 -3.72
CA LYS A 73 9.74 15.32 -4.78
C LYS A 73 9.63 16.78 -5.24
N SER A 74 9.66 17.74 -4.30
CA SER A 74 9.65 19.16 -4.65
C SER A 74 10.89 19.57 -5.44
N VAL A 75 12.07 19.08 -5.05
CA VAL A 75 13.34 19.33 -5.76
C VAL A 75 13.30 18.70 -7.15
N ALA A 76 12.87 17.46 -7.27
CA ALA A 76 12.71 16.78 -8.56
C ALA A 76 11.75 17.52 -9.49
N ALA A 77 10.61 17.98 -8.98
CA ALA A 77 9.64 18.76 -9.76
C ALA A 77 10.24 20.10 -10.24
N LYS A 78 11.02 20.79 -9.38
CA LYS A 78 11.71 22.03 -9.76
C LYS A 78 12.80 21.80 -10.80
N ALA A 79 13.55 20.70 -10.69
CA ALA A 79 14.58 20.33 -11.65
C ALA A 79 13.97 20.03 -13.03
N ALA A 80 12.91 19.22 -13.08
CA ALA A 80 12.18 18.91 -14.32
C ALA A 80 11.60 20.18 -14.98
N ALA A 81 11.03 21.10 -14.18
CA ALA A 81 10.52 22.37 -14.71
C ALA A 81 11.62 23.26 -15.29
N ARG A 82 12.83 23.22 -14.72
CA ARG A 82 13.99 23.95 -15.24
C ARG A 82 14.48 23.35 -16.56
N GLU A 83 14.61 22.03 -16.62
CA GLU A 83 15.01 21.32 -17.83
C GLU A 83 14.03 21.59 -18.99
N ALA A 84 12.72 21.56 -18.72
CA ALA A 84 11.69 21.89 -19.71
C ALA A 84 11.83 23.32 -20.26
N ARG A 85 12.18 24.30 -19.41
CA ARG A 85 12.42 25.69 -19.85
C ARG A 85 13.67 25.82 -20.71
N GLU A 86 14.75 25.14 -20.33
CA GLU A 86 16.00 25.13 -21.09
C GLU A 86 15.80 24.45 -22.45
N ALA A 87 15.06 23.34 -22.49
CA ALA A 87 14.66 22.66 -23.73
C ALA A 87 13.82 23.58 -24.63
N ALA A 88 12.82 24.27 -24.08
CA ALA A 88 11.98 25.21 -24.81
C ALA A 88 12.79 26.39 -25.40
N ALA A 89 13.68 26.98 -24.60
CA ALA A 89 14.56 28.06 -25.07
C ALA A 89 15.50 27.59 -26.19
N SER A 90 16.02 26.36 -26.09
CA SER A 90 16.84 25.77 -27.15
C SER A 90 16.05 25.52 -28.44
N ALA A 91 14.79 25.10 -28.33
CA ALA A 91 13.89 24.90 -29.46
C ALA A 91 13.56 26.22 -30.16
N THR A 92 13.26 27.28 -29.40
CA THR A 92 13.04 28.64 -29.95
C THR A 92 14.28 29.16 -30.67
N LYS A 93 15.48 28.97 -30.10
CA LYS A 93 16.74 29.37 -30.74
C LYS A 93 16.98 28.60 -32.05
N ARG A 94 16.73 27.29 -32.07
CA ARG A 94 16.82 26.48 -33.29
C ARG A 94 15.81 26.92 -34.35
N ALA A 95 14.56 27.20 -33.96
CA ALA A 95 13.54 27.69 -34.88
C ALA A 95 13.90 29.07 -35.49
N ALA A 96 14.48 29.98 -34.69
CA ALA A 96 14.96 31.26 -35.17
C ALA A 96 16.16 31.13 -36.12
N GLN A 97 17.10 30.21 -35.84
CA GLN A 97 18.23 29.92 -36.73
C GLN A 97 17.79 29.27 -38.04
N ALA A 98 16.82 28.35 -38.00
CA ALA A 98 16.23 27.75 -39.20
C ALA A 98 15.50 28.78 -40.08
N ARG A 99 14.95 29.85 -39.48
CA ARG A 99 14.37 31.00 -40.20
C ARG A 99 15.39 31.99 -40.76
N ALA A 100 16.60 32.02 -40.22
CA ALA A 100 17.67 32.95 -40.64
C ALA A 100 18.55 32.39 -41.77
N VAL A 101 18.45 31.09 -42.08
CA VAL A 101 19.00 30.53 -43.32
C VAL A 101 18.04 30.90 -44.45
N PRO A 102 18.46 31.61 -45.51
CA PRO A 102 17.60 31.83 -46.66
C PRO A 102 17.23 30.47 -47.24
N GLN A 103 15.94 30.15 -47.27
CA GLN A 103 15.44 29.02 -48.04
C GLN A 103 15.80 29.28 -49.51
N ALA A 104 16.83 28.60 -50.01
CA ALA A 104 16.88 28.31 -51.44
C ALA A 104 15.65 27.45 -51.76
N HIS A 105 14.74 28.03 -52.53
CA HIS A 105 13.50 27.40 -52.97
C HIS A 105 13.74 25.96 -53.48
N PRO A 106 13.05 24.93 -52.96
CA PRO A 106 12.76 23.76 -53.74
C PRO A 106 11.52 24.06 -54.59
N GLY A 107 11.64 23.88 -55.90
CA GLY A 107 10.53 23.96 -56.85
C GLY A 107 9.45 22.91 -56.57
N PRO A 108 8.22 23.12 -57.06
CA PRO A 108 7.07 22.29 -56.72
C PRO A 108 7.11 21.00 -57.55
N ALA A 109 7.01 19.84 -56.89
CA ALA A 109 6.58 18.63 -57.56
C ALA A 109 5.86 17.69 -56.58
N ALA A 110 4.60 17.44 -56.93
CA ALA A 110 3.79 16.26 -56.65
C ALA A 110 3.34 16.02 -55.19
N SER A 111 2.09 16.39 -54.96
CA SER A 111 1.16 15.80 -54.00
C SER A 111 0.69 14.44 -54.49
N GLU A 112 0.83 13.39 -53.68
CA GLU A 112 -0.03 12.19 -53.58
C GLU A 112 0.14 11.71 -52.11
N ASP A 113 -0.72 12.13 -51.17
CA ASP A 113 -1.90 11.40 -50.68
C ASP A 113 -1.63 9.91 -50.40
N GLU A 114 -1.26 9.58 -49.16
CA GLU A 114 -1.73 8.34 -48.52
C GLU A 114 -1.82 8.54 -47.01
N ILE A 115 -3.06 8.60 -46.54
CA ILE A 115 -3.44 8.69 -45.13
C ILE A 115 -3.73 7.26 -44.67
N GLU A 116 -2.87 6.69 -43.83
CA GLU A 116 -3.29 5.58 -42.96
C GLU A 116 -3.10 5.99 -41.50
N HIS A 117 -4.23 5.99 -40.81
CA HIS A 117 -4.40 6.31 -39.40
C HIS A 117 -5.18 5.16 -38.79
N ASP A 118 -4.54 4.38 -37.92
CA ASP A 118 -5.19 3.67 -36.79
C ASP A 118 -4.07 3.11 -35.89
N THR A 119 -3.79 3.78 -34.76
CA THR A 119 -4.21 3.40 -33.39
C THR A 119 -3.66 2.05 -32.93
N ASP A 120 -2.71 2.06 -32.01
CA ASP A 120 -2.98 1.90 -30.57
C ASP A 120 -3.55 0.52 -30.24
N GLN A 121 -2.70 -0.39 -29.77
CA GLN A 121 -3.07 -1.30 -28.70
C GLN A 121 -1.79 -1.90 -28.11
N GLY A 122 -1.47 -1.51 -26.88
CA GLY A 122 -0.57 -2.28 -26.04
C GLY A 122 -1.20 -3.64 -25.72
N ASP A 123 -0.34 -4.62 -25.42
CA ASP A 123 -0.50 -5.60 -24.34
C ASP A 123 0.65 -6.61 -24.45
N ASP A 124 1.84 -6.18 -24.05
CA ASP A 124 2.93 -7.08 -23.67
C ASP A 124 2.83 -7.30 -22.15
N ALA A 125 2.22 -8.43 -21.76
CA ALA A 125 2.57 -9.21 -20.57
C ALA A 125 1.52 -10.32 -20.32
N SER A 126 1.63 -11.42 -21.07
CA SER A 126 1.04 -12.69 -20.67
C SER A 126 1.82 -13.25 -19.47
N LEU A 127 1.44 -12.86 -18.25
CA LEU A 127 1.97 -13.39 -17.00
C LEU A 127 1.14 -14.63 -16.63
N THR A 128 1.59 -15.81 -17.03
CA THR A 128 1.06 -17.07 -16.50
C THR A 128 1.76 -17.38 -15.17
N ASP A 129 1.09 -17.14 -14.05
CA ASP A 129 1.39 -17.80 -12.77
C ASP A 129 0.07 -18.13 -12.07
N ASP A 130 -0.58 -19.21 -12.53
CA ASP A 130 -1.66 -19.87 -11.82
C ASP A 130 -1.05 -20.85 -10.80
N THR A 131 -0.70 -20.34 -9.63
CA THR A 131 -0.43 -21.15 -8.44
C THR A 131 -1.68 -21.21 -7.55
N HIS A 132 -2.63 -22.06 -7.92
CA HIS A 132 -3.66 -22.53 -6.99
C HIS A 132 -3.83 -24.05 -7.07
N SER A 133 -3.29 -24.75 -6.08
CA SER A 133 -3.85 -26.03 -5.61
C SER A 133 -3.46 -26.22 -4.16
N GLU A 134 -4.38 -25.82 -3.29
CA GLU A 134 -4.56 -26.42 -1.98
C GLU A 134 -5.09 -27.84 -2.18
N ARG A 135 -4.37 -28.84 -1.67
CA ARG A 135 -4.96 -30.04 -1.05
C ARG A 135 -3.97 -30.75 -0.16
#